data_AF-A0A7X1GZF7-F1
#
_entry.id   AF-A0A7X1GZF7-F1
#
_cell.length_a   1.000
_cell.length_b   1.000
_cell.length_c   1.000
_cell.angle_alpha   90.00
_cell.angle_beta   90.00
_cell.angle_gamma   90.00
#
_symmetry.space_group_name_H-M   'P 1'
#
loop_
_entity.id
_entity.type
_entity.pdbx_description
1 polymer ?
#
loop_
_entity_poly.entity_id
_entity_poly.type
_entity_poly.pdbx_seq_one_letter_code
_entity_poly.pdbx_strand_id
1 'polypeptide(L)'
;MGLFRKTPAPPPLSRAEALACIPVRNHAIQASQTPEGMVRLRYPLILKPWIAELAQRFRSAPDTPPSRQLELDELGSLTWGLIDGRRTVRAIVRQFCRQTQVHPKEAEAAVTRFLRELGRRGIIGMAIGGHGKAD
;
A
#
# COMPACT_ATOMS: atom_id res chain seq x y z
N MET A 1 -30.08 26.42 -13.68
CA MET A 1 -28.83 26.46 -12.90
C MET A 1 -28.90 25.39 -11.82
N GLY A 2 -28.18 24.28 -11.97
CA GLY A 2 -28.21 23.16 -11.02
C GLY A 2 -27.20 23.35 -9.89
N LEU A 3 -27.70 23.36 -8.65
CA LEU A 3 -26.88 23.43 -7.44
C LEU A 3 -26.21 22.07 -7.18
N PHE A 4 -24.93 21.96 -7.50
CA PHE A 4 -24.09 20.84 -7.07
C PHE A 4 -23.83 20.93 -5.56
N ARG A 5 -24.54 20.11 -4.78
CA ARG A 5 -24.29 19.95 -3.34
C ARG A 5 -23.07 19.03 -3.17
N LYS A 6 -21.92 19.58 -2.78
CA LYS A 6 -20.75 18.78 -2.42
C LYS A 6 -21.07 17.96 -1.16
N THR A 7 -21.07 16.64 -1.28
CA THR A 7 -21.10 15.74 -0.12
C THR A 7 -19.86 16.01 0.75
N PRO A 8 -20.01 16.26 2.05
CA PRO A 8 -18.86 16.50 2.93
C PRO A 8 -17.96 15.26 2.98
N ALA A 9 -16.65 15.48 2.97
CA ALA A 9 -15.69 14.40 3.12
C ALA A 9 -15.85 13.76 4.52
N PRO A 10 -15.70 12.43 4.65
CA PRO A 10 -15.73 11.78 5.94
C PRO A 10 -14.61 12.35 6.84
N PRO A 11 -14.83 12.38 8.17
CA PRO A 11 -13.83 12.88 9.11
C PRO A 11 -12.51 12.06 8.99
N PRO A 12 -11.36 12.70 9.22
CA PRO A 12 -10.08 12.00 9.19
C PRO A 12 -10.06 10.91 10.27
N LEU A 13 -9.53 9.74 9.94
CA LEU A 13 -9.41 8.63 10.87
C LEU A 13 -8.54 9.04 12.08
N SER A 14 -8.98 8.69 13.28
CA SER A 14 -8.14 8.76 14.46
C SER A 14 -6.95 7.79 14.32
N ARG A 15 -5.90 8.03 15.12
CA ARG A 15 -4.74 7.10 15.18
C ARG A 15 -5.17 5.68 15.52
N ALA A 16 -6.10 5.53 16.46
CA ALA A 16 -6.57 4.21 16.91
C ALA A 16 -7.27 3.43 15.80
N GLU A 17 -8.10 4.12 15.00
CA GLU A 17 -8.80 3.56 13.83
C GLU A 17 -7.82 3.20 12.72
N ALA A 18 -6.88 4.09 12.39
CA ALA A 18 -5.85 3.83 11.38
C ALA A 18 -5.02 2.59 11.72
N LEU A 19 -4.69 2.40 13.01
CA LEU A 19 -3.97 1.22 13.49
C LEU A 19 -4.81 -0.06 13.51
N ALA A 20 -6.14 0.07 13.49
CA ALA A 20 -7.06 -1.07 13.44
C ALA A 20 -7.30 -1.56 12.00
N CYS A 21 -7.01 -0.75 10.98
CA CYS A 21 -7.09 -1.18 9.59
C CYS A 21 -6.17 -2.37 9.26
N ILE A 22 -6.57 -3.15 8.26
CA ILE A 22 -5.85 -4.33 7.76
C ILE A 22 -5.27 -3.99 6.38
N PRO A 23 -3.94 -3.91 6.21
CA PRO A 23 -3.35 -3.77 4.89
C PRO A 23 -3.53 -5.04 4.07
N VAL A 24 -3.92 -4.88 2.81
CA VAL A 24 -4.14 -5.96 1.85
C VAL A 24 -3.29 -5.71 0.61
N ARG A 25 -2.52 -6.72 0.18
CA ARG A 25 -1.71 -6.62 -1.04
C ARG A 25 -2.62 -6.57 -2.26
N ASN A 26 -2.30 -5.71 -3.22
CA ASN A 26 -2.99 -5.71 -4.50
C ASN A 26 -2.53 -6.94 -5.32
N HIS A 27 -3.48 -7.73 -5.81
CA HIS A 27 -3.22 -8.96 -6.57
C HIS A 27 -2.49 -8.72 -7.90
N ALA A 28 -2.56 -7.50 -8.45
CA ALA A 28 -1.82 -7.12 -9.66
C ALA A 28 -0.31 -6.92 -9.41
N ILE A 29 0.14 -6.96 -8.15
CA ILE A 29 1.54 -6.74 -7.78
C ILE A 29 2.28 -8.07 -7.80
N GLN A 30 3.36 -8.12 -8.58
CA GLN A 30 4.26 -9.27 -8.63
C GLN A 30 5.39 -9.02 -7.63
N ALA A 31 5.50 -9.88 -6.61
CA ALA A 31 6.60 -9.84 -5.65
C ALA A 31 7.59 -10.98 -5.96
N SER A 32 8.87 -10.65 -6.02
CA SER A 32 9.97 -11.59 -6.18
C SER A 32 11.04 -11.33 -5.11
N GLN A 33 11.91 -12.31 -4.89
CA GLN A 33 13.12 -12.11 -4.08
C GLN A 33 14.30 -11.77 -4.97
N THR A 34 15.16 -10.87 -4.53
CA THR A 34 16.44 -10.58 -5.19
C THR A 34 17.50 -11.60 -4.75
N PRO A 35 18.64 -11.70 -5.47
CA PRO A 35 19.76 -12.55 -5.04
C PRO A 35 20.26 -12.24 -3.62
N GLU A 36 20.10 -11.00 -3.17
CA GLU A 36 20.48 -10.50 -1.85
C GLU A 36 19.41 -10.79 -0.76
N GLY A 37 18.32 -11.47 -1.11
CA GLY A 37 17.23 -11.81 -0.19
C GLY A 37 16.21 -10.69 0.05
N MET A 38 16.30 -9.59 -0.69
CA MET A 38 15.37 -8.46 -0.57
C MET A 38 14.11 -8.68 -1.40
N VAL A 39 13.01 -8.04 -1.02
CA VAL A 39 11.76 -8.11 -1.80
C VAL A 39 11.79 -7.06 -2.91
N ARG A 40 11.55 -7.50 -4.14
CA ARG A 40 11.33 -6.63 -5.29
C ARG A 40 9.87 -6.71 -5.75
N LEU A 41 9.23 -5.55 -5.84
CA LEU A 41 7.84 -5.40 -6.26
C LEU A 41 7.78 -4.84 -7.67
N ARG A 42 7.09 -5.54 -8.58
CA ARG A 42 6.74 -5.06 -9.91
C ARG A 42 5.27 -4.73 -9.98
N TYR A 43 4.95 -3.51 -10.43
CA TYR A 43 3.57 -3.00 -10.47
C TYR A 43 3.28 -2.22 -11.76
N PRO A 44 2.07 -2.32 -12.32
CA PRO A 44 1.70 -1.62 -13.54
C PRO A 44 1.58 -0.10 -13.28
N LEU A 45 2.01 0.71 -14.24
CA LEU A 45 1.70 2.14 -14.23
C LEU A 45 0.30 2.35 -14.77
N ILE A 46 -0.53 3.05 -13.99
CA ILE A 46 -1.81 3.56 -14.48
C ILE A 46 -1.49 4.77 -15.36
N LEU A 47 -1.48 4.58 -16.68
CA LEU A 47 -1.38 5.68 -17.64
C LEU A 47 -2.70 6.45 -17.66
N LYS A 48 -2.61 7.78 -17.79
CA LYS A 48 -3.80 8.59 -18.04
C LYS A 48 -4.36 8.28 -19.43
N PRO A 49 -5.70 8.26 -19.62
CA PRO A 49 -6.33 7.88 -20.89
C PRO A 49 -5.79 8.65 -22.10
N TRP A 50 -5.60 9.96 -21.97
CA TRP A 50 -5.07 10.81 -23.05
C TRP A 50 -3.65 10.43 -23.51
N ILE A 51 -2.83 9.84 -22.63
CA ILE A 51 -1.47 9.38 -22.97
C ILE A 51 -1.56 8.09 -23.80
N ALA A 52 -2.48 7.20 -23.44
CA ALA A 52 -2.75 5.98 -24.20
C ALA A 52 -3.34 6.29 -25.59
N GLU A 53 -4.22 7.29 -25.69
CA GLU A 53 -4.77 7.77 -26.96
C GLU A 53 -3.70 8.39 -27.87
N LEU A 54 -2.77 9.16 -27.30
CA LEU A 54 -1.65 9.72 -28.05
C LEU A 54 -0.75 8.61 -28.59
N ALA A 55 -0.40 7.61 -27.76
CA ALA A 55 0.47 6.50 -28.14
C ALA A 55 -0.13 5.63 -29.27
N GLN A 56 -1.45 5.43 -29.26
CA GLN A 56 -2.17 4.73 -30.33
C GLN A 56 -2.12 5.49 -31.66
N ARG A 57 -2.27 6.83 -31.63
CA ARG A 57 -2.16 7.68 -32.83
C ARG A 57 -0.78 7.63 -33.48
N PHE A 58 0.27 7.38 -32.70
CA PHE A 58 1.65 7.29 -33.20
C PHE A 58 2.11 5.86 -33.51
N ARG A 59 1.25 4.83 -33.45
CA ARG A 59 1.60 3.39 -33.68
C ARG A 59 2.84 2.91 -32.90
N SER A 60 3.09 3.49 -31.73
CA SER A 60 4.27 3.21 -30.90
C SER A 60 3.90 2.61 -29.53
N ALA A 61 2.67 2.11 -29.37
CA ALA A 61 2.23 1.51 -28.11
C ALA A 61 2.72 0.05 -28.03
N PRO A 62 3.58 -0.31 -27.05
CA PRO A 62 3.82 -1.71 -26.74
C PRO A 62 2.54 -2.35 -26.15
N ASP A 63 2.28 -3.61 -26.48
CA ASP A 63 1.11 -4.39 -26.02
C ASP A 63 1.05 -4.59 -24.49
N THR A 64 2.13 -4.27 -23.77
CA THR A 64 2.23 -4.43 -22.32
C THR A 64 2.23 -3.06 -21.63
N PRO A 65 1.35 -2.84 -20.62
CA PRO A 65 1.37 -1.60 -19.86
C PRO A 65 2.73 -1.44 -19.18
N PRO A 66 3.32 -0.23 -19.21
CA PRO A 66 4.64 -0.01 -18.64
C PRO A 66 4.60 -0.30 -17.13
N SER A 67 5.54 -1.13 -16.65
CA SER A 67 5.63 -1.50 -15.23
C SER A 67 6.76 -0.76 -14.53
N ARG A 68 6.60 -0.41 -13.25
CA ARG A 68 7.71 0.00 -12.39
C ARG A 68 8.15 -1.12 -11.48
N GLN A 69 9.40 -1.03 -11.05
CA GLN A 69 9.98 -1.87 -10.00
C GLN A 69 10.30 -1.01 -8.78
N LEU A 70 10.10 -1.59 -7.60
CA LEU A 70 10.49 -1.04 -6.31
C LEU A 70 11.17 -2.15 -5.52
N GLU A 71 12.44 -1.96 -5.21
CA GLU A 71 13.15 -2.81 -4.28
C GLU A 71 12.97 -2.30 -2.87
N LEU A 72 12.66 -3.21 -1.96
CA LEU A 72 12.49 -2.92 -0.55
C LEU A 72 13.82 -3.16 0.16
N ASP A 73 14.12 -2.30 1.13
CA ASP A 73 15.19 -2.56 2.08
C ASP A 73 14.82 -3.72 3.02
N GLU A 74 15.71 -4.05 3.95
CA GLU A 74 15.50 -5.15 4.89
C GLU A 74 14.22 -4.98 5.72
N LEU A 75 14.03 -3.79 6.30
CA LEU A 75 12.88 -3.47 7.16
C LEU A 75 11.57 -3.43 6.36
N GLY A 76 11.61 -2.90 5.14
CA GLY A 76 10.51 -2.89 4.19
C GLY A 76 10.14 -4.29 3.73
N SER A 77 11.13 -5.13 3.42
CA SER A 77 10.96 -6.54 3.04
C SER A 77 10.33 -7.35 4.16
N LEU A 78 10.81 -7.14 5.40
CA LEU A 78 10.22 -7.72 6.60
C LEU A 78 8.77 -7.30 6.77
N THR A 79 8.51 -5.98 6.75
CA THR A 79 7.15 -5.43 6.90
C THR A 79 6.23 -5.93 5.81
N TRP A 80 6.70 -5.98 4.55
CA TRP A 80 5.96 -6.54 3.42
C TRP A 80 5.57 -7.98 3.71
N GLY A 81 6.50 -8.82 4.18
CA GLY A 81 6.25 -10.21 4.54
C GLY A 81 5.14 -10.40 5.57
N LEU A 82 4.96 -9.44 6.48
CA LEU A 82 3.92 -9.47 7.51
C LEU A 82 2.50 -9.15 7.00
N ILE A 83 2.37 -8.57 5.82
CA ILE A 83 1.07 -8.22 5.19
C ILE A 83 0.42 -9.48 4.61
N ASP A 84 -0.45 -10.12 5.38
CA ASP A 84 -1.17 -11.34 5.01
C ASP A 84 -2.65 -11.09 4.66
N GLY A 85 -3.09 -9.83 4.65
CA GLY A 85 -4.49 -9.46 4.44
C GLY A 85 -5.40 -9.77 5.63
N ARG A 86 -4.84 -10.12 6.80
CA ARG A 86 -5.60 -10.46 8.02
C ARG A 86 -5.14 -9.66 9.23
N ARG A 87 -3.85 -9.40 9.37
CA ARG A 87 -3.29 -8.64 10.50
C ARG A 87 -3.64 -7.17 10.40
N THR A 88 -3.98 -6.56 11.52
CA THR A 88 -4.10 -5.09 11.60
C THR A 88 -2.72 -4.44 11.55
N VAL A 89 -2.65 -3.14 11.21
CA VAL A 89 -1.41 -2.36 11.29
C VAL A 89 -0.78 -2.47 12.68
N ARG A 90 -1.58 -2.40 13.75
CA ARG A 90 -1.12 -2.59 15.13
C ARG A 90 -0.44 -3.94 15.34
N ALA A 91 -1.00 -5.01 14.77
CA ALA A 91 -0.41 -6.34 14.87
C ALA A 91 0.92 -6.45 14.11
N ILE A 92 1.00 -5.83 12.93
CA ILE A 92 2.24 -5.75 12.14
C ILE A 92 3.31 -5.00 12.91
N VAL A 93 3.00 -3.83 13.49
CA VAL A 93 3.95 -3.05 14.30
C VAL A 93 4.49 -3.89 15.46
N ARG A 94 3.61 -4.59 16.20
CA ARG A 94 4.06 -5.46 17.30
C ARG A 94 4.99 -6.57 16.83
N GLN A 95 4.69 -7.19 15.69
CA GLN A 95 5.54 -8.26 15.15
C GLN A 95 6.88 -7.72 14.64
N PHE A 96 6.86 -6.55 14.01
CA PHE A 96 8.06 -5.84 13.58
C PHE A 96 8.96 -5.51 14.79
N CYS A 97 8.41 -4.99 15.88
CA CYS A 97 9.19 -4.73 17.11
C CYS A 97 9.80 -6.00 17.70
N ARG A 98 9.15 -7.17 17.56
CA ARG A 98 9.67 -8.43 18.08
C ARG A 98 10.83 -8.96 17.24
N GLN A 99 10.82 -8.67 15.95
CA GLN A 99 11.81 -9.14 14.98
C GLN A 99 12.97 -8.15 14.81
N THR A 100 12.89 -6.96 15.41
CA THR A 100 13.88 -5.89 15.31
C THR A 100 14.26 -5.40 16.71
N GLN A 101 15.32 -4.60 16.84
CA GLN A 101 15.69 -3.93 18.10
C GLN A 101 15.15 -2.49 18.16
N VAL A 102 14.13 -2.16 17.35
CA VAL A 102 13.59 -0.81 17.22
C VAL A 102 12.57 -0.54 18.33
N HIS A 103 12.62 0.67 18.90
CA HIS A 103 11.69 1.08 19.95
C HIS A 103 10.24 1.16 19.42
N PRO A 104 9.20 0.77 20.19
CA PRO A 104 7.82 0.68 19.70
C PRO A 104 7.27 1.93 19.02
N LYS A 105 7.61 3.13 19.52
CA LYS A 105 7.17 4.40 18.90
C LYS A 105 7.79 4.62 17.52
N GLU A 106 9.05 4.25 17.35
CA GLU A 106 9.78 4.39 16.08
C GLU A 106 9.31 3.34 15.08
N ALA A 107 9.13 2.10 15.53
CA ALA A 107 8.58 1.02 14.72
C ALA A 107 7.19 1.38 14.17
N GLU A 108 6.31 1.94 15.01
CA GLU A 108 5.00 2.39 14.55
C GLU A 108 5.13 3.48 13.47
N ALA A 109 5.99 4.47 13.67
CA ALA A 109 6.21 5.54 12.69
C ALA A 109 6.79 5.00 11.37
N ALA A 110 7.77 4.09 11.44
CA ALA A 110 8.39 3.48 10.28
C ALA A 110 7.41 2.62 9.49
N VAL A 111 6.70 1.70 10.15
CA VAL A 111 5.71 0.82 9.51
C VAL A 111 4.58 1.63 8.89
N THR A 112 4.01 2.59 9.63
CA THR A 112 2.90 3.40 9.09
C THR A 112 3.34 4.27 7.91
N ARG A 113 4.56 4.83 7.95
CA ARG A 113 5.14 5.55 6.81
C ARG A 113 5.29 4.64 5.60
N PHE A 114 5.87 3.46 5.78
CA PHE A 114 6.07 2.49 4.72
C PHE A 114 4.76 2.06 4.07
N LEU A 115 3.76 1.68 4.88
CA LEU A 115 2.43 1.30 4.39
C LEU A 115 1.76 2.45 3.62
N ARG A 116 1.91 3.70 4.09
CA ARG A 116 1.40 4.88 3.37
C ARG A 116 2.08 5.06 2.01
N GLU A 117 3.39 4.84 1.93
CA GLU A 117 4.12 4.94 0.66
C GLU A 117 3.69 3.87 -0.35
N LEU A 118 3.45 2.64 0.11
CA LEU A 118 2.87 1.58 -0.74
C LEU A 118 1.42 1.89 -1.15
N GLY A 119 0.60 2.40 -0.23
CA GLY A 119 -0.78 2.77 -0.49
C GLY A 119 -0.91 3.89 -1.53
N ARG A 120 -0.05 4.92 -1.45
CA ARG A 120 0.02 6.00 -2.45
C ARG A 120 0.34 5.52 -3.86
N ARG A 121 1.00 4.36 -3.98
CA ARG A 121 1.37 3.73 -5.26
C ARG A 121 0.36 2.66 -5.71
N GLY A 122 -0.72 2.43 -4.95
CA GLY A 122 -1.71 1.39 -5.25
C GLY A 122 -1.19 -0.04 -5.08
N ILE A 123 -0.06 -0.21 -4.38
CA ILE A 123 0.57 -1.51 -4.14
C ILE A 123 -0.18 -2.28 -3.04
N ILE A 124 -0.73 -1.55 -2.07
CA ILE A 124 -1.60 -2.10 -1.03
C ILE A 124 -2.88 -1.26 -0.91
N GLY A 125 -3.95 -1.89 -0.44
CA GLY A 125 -5.15 -1.23 0.07
C GLY A 125 -5.27 -1.38 1.58
N MET A 126 -6.24 -0.68 2.18
CA MET A 126 -6.56 -0.79 3.61
C MET A 126 -8.02 -1.23 3.74
N ALA A 127 -8.25 -2.38 4.37
CA ALA A 127 -9.56 -2.80 4.80
C ALA A 127 -9.83 -2.32 6.23
N ILE A 128 -11.09 -2.06 6.55
CA ILE A 128 -11.49 -1.73 7.92
C ILE A 128 -11.41 -3.05 8.70
N GLY A 129 -10.49 -3.12 9.67
CA GLY A 129 -10.46 -4.25 10.60
C GLY A 129 -11.71 -4.17 11.45
N GLY A 130 -12.54 -5.21 11.40
CA GLY A 130 -13.89 -5.21 11.95
C GLY A 130 -13.98 -4.47 13.28
N HIS A 131 -14.60 -3.29 13.25
CA HIS A 131 -15.17 -2.72 14.45
C HIS A 131 -16.23 -3.73 14.90
N GLY A 132 -16.00 -4.39 16.03
CA GLY A 132 -17.10 -4.92 16.79
C GLY A 132 -18.11 -3.79 16.93
N LYS A 133 -19.36 -4.03 16.50
CA LYS A 133 -20.51 -3.30 17.02
C LYS A 133 -20.33 -3.24 18.54
N ALA A 134 -20.11 -2.06 19.07
CA ALA A 134 -20.59 -1.80 20.41
C ALA A 134 -22.11 -1.69 20.26
N ASP A 135 -22.83 -2.58 20.93
CA ASP A 135 -24.24 -2.41 21.28
C ASP A 135 -24.49 -1.04 21.93
#